data_AF-A0A950PA13-F1
#
_entry.id   AF-A0A950PA13-F1
#
_cell.length_a   1.000
_cell.length_b   1.000
_cell.length_c   1.000
_cell.angle_alpha   90.00
_cell.angle_beta   90.00
_cell.angle_gamma   90.00
#
_symmetry.space_group_name_H-M   'P 1'
#
loop_
_entity.id
_entity.type
_entity.pdbx_description
1 polymer ?
#
loop_
_entity_poly.entity_id
_entity_poly.type
_entity_poly.pdbx_seq_one_letter_code
_entity_poly.pdbx_strand_id
1 'polypeptide(L)' 'MQEASYYRGPAVRARRLARSITDRKAAAQLERMAEDYDGIAEDLERGLIDVRHRELMPQLRHDR' A
#
# COMPACT_ATOMS: atom_id res chain seq x y z
N MET A 1 -12.23 6.01 9.18
CA MET A 1 -11.74 4.89 8.33
C MET A 1 -11.36 5.48 6.98
N GLN A 2 -10.11 5.33 6.54
CA GLN A 2 -9.77 5.74 5.17
C GLN A 2 -10.43 4.79 4.17
N GLU A 3 -10.85 5.32 3.03
CA GLU A 3 -11.41 4.52 1.94
C GLU A 3 -10.31 3.77 1.19
N ALA A 4 -10.62 2.59 0.65
CA ALA A 4 -9.70 1.78 -0.16
C ALA A 4 -9.06 2.56 -1.33
N SER A 5 -9.80 3.52 -1.89
CA SER A 5 -9.35 4.44 -2.94
C SER A 5 -8.06 5.19 -2.59
N TYR A 6 -7.83 5.48 -1.30
CA TYR A 6 -6.63 6.14 -0.80
C TYR A 6 -5.36 5.33 -1.06
N TYR A 7 -5.45 4.00 -1.01
CA TYR A 7 -4.30 3.08 -1.14
C TYR A 7 -4.06 2.64 -2.59
N ARG A 8 -5.10 2.62 -3.43
CA ARG A 8 -4.99 2.31 -4.86
C ARG A 8 -4.06 3.29 -5.61
N GLY A 9 -4.13 4.58 -5.28
CA GLY A 9 -3.29 5.62 -5.91
C GLY A 9 -1.78 5.38 -5.71
N PRO A 10 -1.30 5.27 -4.45
CA PRO A 10 0.07 4.85 -4.13
C PRO A 10 0.50 3.55 -4.81
N ALA A 11 -0.35 2.50 -4.81
CA ALA A 11 -0.04 1.22 -5.46
C ALA A 11 0.25 1.38 -6.97
N VAL A 12 -0.56 2.18 -7.66
CA VAL A 12 -0.35 2.48 -9.09
C VAL A 12 0.94 3.27 -9.32
N ARG A 13 1.22 4.26 -8.47
CA ARG A 13 2.45 5.08 -8.59
C ARG A 13 3.70 4.24 -8.36
N ALA A 14 3.70 3.38 -7.33
CA ALA A 14 4.82 2.51 -7.02
C ALA A 14 5.12 1.53 -8.18
N ARG A 15 4.10 0.88 -8.75
CA ARG A 15 4.23 0.04 -9.96
C ARG A 15 4.76 0.79 -11.17
N ARG A 16 4.24 1.98 -11.42
CA ARG A 16 4.73 2.81 -12.55
C ARG A 16 6.20 3.15 -12.39
N LEU A 17 6.61 3.52 -11.18
CA LEU A 17 8.01 3.85 -10.88
C LEU A 17 8.91 2.61 -10.96
N ALA A 18 8.47 1.46 -10.46
CA ALA A 18 9.21 0.21 -10.55
C ALA A 18 9.55 -0.16 -12.00
N ARG A 19 8.59 0.04 -12.92
CA ARG A 19 8.75 -0.22 -14.36
C ARG A 19 9.61 0.81 -15.08
N SER A 20 9.81 1.99 -14.52
CA SER A 20 10.55 3.08 -15.17
C SER A 20 12.03 3.16 -14.74
N ILE A 21 12.47 2.33 -13.79
CA ILE A 21 13.84 2.37 -13.27
C ILE A 21 14.62 1.10 -13.62
N THR A 22 15.94 1.23 -13.78
CA THR A 22 16.85 0.13 -14.10
C THR A 22 17.42 -0.57 -12.87
N ASP A 23 17.42 0.09 -11.71
CA ASP A 23 17.81 -0.53 -10.45
C ASP A 23 16.81 -1.62 -10.07
N ARG A 24 17.22 -2.87 -10.26
CA ARG A 24 16.38 -4.05 -10.01
C ARG A 24 16.01 -4.20 -8.53
N LYS A 25 16.88 -3.79 -7.60
CA LYS A 25 16.61 -3.91 -6.17
C LYS A 25 15.56 -2.88 -5.76
N ALA A 26 15.71 -1.64 -6.23
CA ALA A 26 14.73 -0.59 -6.01
C ALA A 26 13.38 -0.93 -6.69
N ALA A 27 13.40 -1.46 -7.91
CA ALA A 27 12.20 -1.89 -8.61
C ALA A 27 11.45 -2.98 -7.85
N ALA A 28 12.17 -4.00 -7.36
CA ALA A 28 11.56 -5.08 -6.55
C ALA A 28 10.99 -4.56 -5.23
N GLN A 29 11.60 -3.53 -4.62
CA GLN A 29 11.06 -2.91 -3.40
C GLN A 29 9.78 -2.12 -3.69
N LEU A 30 9.73 -1.40 -4.81
CA LEU A 30 8.54 -0.67 -5.24
C LEU A 30 7.38 -1.58 -5.62
N GLU A 31 7.64 -2.74 -6.24
CA GLU A 31 6.61 -3.74 -6.51
C GLU A 31 6.03 -4.30 -5.19
N ARG A 32 6.87 -4.66 -4.21
CA ARG A 32 6.39 -5.08 -2.89
C ARG A 32 5.53 -4.02 -2.20
N MET A 33 5.97 -2.76 -2.24
CA MET A 33 5.16 -1.65 -1.71
C MET A 33 3.81 -1.52 -2.42
N ALA A 34 3.75 -1.76 -3.72
CA ALA A 34 2.50 -1.71 -4.46
C ALA A 34 1.56 -2.85 -4.06
N GLU A 35 2.10 -4.04 -3.82
CA GLU A 35 1.36 -5.20 -3.32
C GLU A 35 0.81 -4.93 -1.91
N ASP A 36 1.62 -4.37 -1.00
CA ASP A 36 1.19 -4.02 0.36
C ASP A 36 0.00 -3.03 0.33
N TYR A 37 0.09 -1.99 -0.52
CA TYR A 37 -1.00 -1.03 -0.67
C TYR A 37 -2.26 -1.62 -1.29
N ASP A 38 -2.14 -2.53 -2.26
CA ASP A 38 -3.29 -3.22 -2.82
C ASP A 38 -3.93 -4.17 -1.81
N GLY A 39 -3.14 -4.84 -0.96
CA GLY A 39 -3.62 -5.68 0.12
C GLY A 39 -4.48 -4.89 1.12
N ILE A 40 -4.02 -3.71 1.53
CA ILE A 40 -4.80 -2.82 2.40
C ILE A 40 -6.09 -2.37 1.72
N ALA A 41 -6.04 -1.99 0.44
CA ALA A 41 -7.22 -1.57 -0.31
C ALA A 41 -8.26 -2.70 -0.40
N GLU A 42 -7.80 -3.92 -0.70
CA GLU A 42 -8.64 -5.11 -0.77
C GLU A 42 -9.28 -5.44 0.59
N ASP A 43 -8.51 -5.34 1.68
CA ASP A 43 -9.01 -5.61 3.02
C ASP A 43 -10.08 -4.59 3.44
N LEU A 44 -9.90 -3.32 3.09
CA LEU A 44 -10.88 -2.26 3.32
C LEU A 44 -12.13 -2.44 2.44
N GLU A 45 -11.98 -2.82 1.17
CA GLU A 45 -13.11 -3.17 0.27
C GLU A 45 -13.93 -4.35 0.82
N ARG A 46 -13.26 -5.29 1.50
CA ARG A 46 -13.89 -6.46 2.13
C ARG A 46 -14.42 -6.21 3.54
N GLY A 47 -14.18 -5.03 4.12
CA GLY A 47 -14.58 -4.71 5.49
C GLY A 47 -13.87 -5.55 6.56
N LEU A 48 -12.65 -6.02 6.29
CA LEU A 48 -11.87 -6.78 7.27
C LEU A 48 -11.51 -5.90 8.47
N ILE A 49 -11.85 -6.38 9.67
CA ILE A 49 -11.59 -5.68 10.95
C ILE A 49 -10.09 -5.70 11.28
N ASP A 50 -9.37 -6.71 10.80
CA ASP A 50 -7.92 -6.83 10.93
C ASP A 50 -7.28 -6.70 9.54
N VAL A 51 -6.87 -5.46 9.23
CA VAL A 51 -6.26 -5.10 7.95
C VAL A 51 -4.80 -5.57 7.96
N ARG A 52 -4.40 -6.34 6.96
CA ARG A 52 -2.99 -6.69 6.72
C ARG A 52 -2.23 -5.37 6.51
N HIS A 53 -1.05 -5.23 7.12
CA HIS A 53 -0.22 -4.02 7.05
C HIS A 53 -0.79 -2.79 7.78
N ARG A 54 -1.34 -3.03 8.98
CA ARG A 54 -1.87 -2.01 9.90
C ARG A 54 -0.90 -0.84 10.14
N GLU A 55 0.42 -1.09 10.08
CA GLU A 55 1.50 -0.11 10.22
C GLU A 55 1.57 0.93 9.09
N LEU A 56 1.00 0.61 7.92
CA LEU A 56 0.92 1.52 6.77
C LEU A 56 -0.34 2.39 6.79
N MET A 57 -1.20 2.22 7.80
CA MET A 57 -2.40 3.04 7.98
C MET A 57 -2.10 4.30 8.80
N PRO A 58 -2.43 5.52 8.30
CA PRO A 58 -2.12 6.77 9.00
C PRO A 58 -2.80 6.93 10.37
N GLN A 59 -3.91 6.23 10.59
CA GLN A 59 -4.81 6.46 11.74
C GLN A 59 -4.46 5.61 12.97
N LEU A 60 -3.40 4.80 12.89
CA LEU A 60 -3.02 3.87 13.96
C LEU A 60 -1.77 4.26 14.73
N ARG A 61 -1.23 5.44 14.44
CA ARG A 61 -0.34 6.15 15.36
C ARG A 61 -1.20 7.05 16.22
N HIS A 62 -1.92 6.46 17.18
CA HIS A 62 -2.48 7.24 18.27
C HIS A 62 -1.39 7.41 19.33
N ASP A 63 -0.98 8.66 19.50
CA ASP A 63 -0.46 9.32 20.71
C ASP A 63 0.16 8.46 21.82
N ARG A 64 1.41 8.78 22.16
CA ARG A 64 1.92 8.61 23.52
C ARG A 64 2.33 9.96 24.08
#